data_AF-A0A520LCQ6-F1
#
_entry.id   AF-A0A520LCQ6-F1
#
_cell.length_a   1.000
_cell.length_b   1.000
_cell.length_c   1.000
_cell.angle_alpha   90.00
_cell.angle_beta   90.00
_cell.angle_gamma   90.00
#
_symmetry.space_group_name_H-M   'P 1'
#
loop_
_entity.id
_entity.type
_entity.pdbx_description
1 polymer ?
#
loop_
_entity_poly.entity_id
_entity_poly.type
_entity_poly.pdbx_seq_one_letter_code
_entity_poly.pdbx_strand_id
1 'polypeptide(L)'
;MKNSLTLSTAAPLFSLIIFVFTGIQAQADKPPKGFEKIDREIVISTLEAKMKYNIGSFSVKPNAKIKLVLKNLDSLPHNLILCTPGKKKGGDKGKEVIDAVLKLGDKGVEQNWEPKGHPRILVSSGMVQPKEESTIFFKAPNKEGSYPYICTFPGHYQLMNGVMRVSKSGNPTEKLPVIRDLLSYTHLGSFKTLADLRKTKAVNVEEEKKGVISLQHAALKKNARDNYGIVWEGWLDVPRDGKYTFTYDTDDGGSVAIGGKEIITRNYVGPAGKPSKGSIKLKKGRV
;
A
#
# COMPACT_ATOMS: atom_id res chain seq x y z
N MET A 1 88.42 9.10 13.30
CA MET A 1 87.27 8.91 12.39
C MET A 1 86.70 7.51 12.60
N LYS A 2 85.59 7.38 13.33
CA LYS A 2 84.72 6.20 13.36
C LYS A 2 83.30 6.72 13.61
N ASN A 3 82.51 6.82 12.54
CA ASN A 3 81.10 7.18 12.60
C ASN A 3 80.31 5.94 13.02
N SER A 4 79.61 6.02 14.16
CA SER A 4 78.62 5.03 14.58
C SER A 4 77.24 5.64 14.39
N LEU A 5 76.54 5.22 13.33
CA LEU A 5 75.13 5.50 13.11
C LEU A 5 74.29 4.57 14.00
N THR A 6 73.59 5.14 14.98
CA THR A 6 72.53 4.45 15.72
C THR A 6 71.22 4.57 14.94
N LEU A 7 70.74 3.45 14.39
CA LEU A 7 69.35 3.31 13.93
C LEU A 7 68.44 3.22 15.17
N SER A 8 67.58 4.21 15.38
CA SER A 8 66.43 4.09 16.28
C SER A 8 65.20 3.77 15.44
N THR A 9 64.66 2.56 15.63
CA THR A 9 63.44 2.06 14.99
C THR A 9 62.23 2.84 15.51
N ALA A 10 61.59 3.63 14.65
CA ALA A 10 60.28 4.21 14.92
C ALA A 10 59.22 3.09 14.82
N ALA A 11 58.59 2.76 15.95
CA ALA A 11 57.44 1.87 15.97
C ALA A 11 56.22 2.58 15.33
N PRO A 12 55.42 1.91 14.47
CA PRO A 12 54.20 2.51 13.95
C PRO A 12 53.15 2.54 15.06
N LEU A 13 52.76 3.74 15.49
CA LEU A 13 51.57 3.96 16.30
C LEU A 13 50.33 3.59 15.47
N PHE A 14 49.88 2.34 15.59
CA PHE A 14 48.55 1.93 15.14
C PHE A 14 47.52 2.58 16.07
N SER A 15 46.96 3.70 15.64
CA SER A 15 45.77 4.27 16.28
C SER A 15 44.56 3.42 15.88
N LEU A 16 44.21 2.45 16.73
CA LEU A 16 42.97 1.70 16.62
C LEU A 16 41.82 2.59 17.08
N ILE A 17 41.20 3.31 16.14
CA ILE A 17 39.93 4.00 16.39
C ILE A 17 38.86 2.92 16.51
N ILE A 18 38.58 2.50 17.75
CA ILE A 18 37.42 1.67 18.06
C ILE A 18 36.20 2.58 17.91
N PHE A 19 35.52 2.50 16.76
CA PHE A 19 34.15 2.96 16.66
C PHE A 19 33.31 2.05 17.55
N VAL A 20 33.07 2.49 18.78
CA VAL A 20 31.96 1.97 19.58
C VAL A 20 30.71 2.43 18.85
N PHE A 21 30.18 1.57 17.96
CA PHE A 21 28.80 1.67 17.55
C PHE A 21 27.98 1.44 18.82
N THR A 22 27.62 2.55 19.50
CA THR A 22 26.44 2.55 20.34
C THR A 22 25.30 2.26 19.39
N GLY A 23 24.96 0.98 19.23
CA GLY A 23 23.72 0.59 18.61
C GLY A 23 22.64 1.36 19.35
N ILE A 24 22.04 2.33 18.67
CA ILE A 24 20.77 2.89 19.11
C ILE A 24 19.82 1.70 18.98
N GLN A 25 19.67 0.96 20.07
CA GLN A 25 18.51 0.10 20.25
C GLN A 25 17.33 1.02 19.97
N ALA A 26 16.56 0.72 18.92
CA ALA A 26 15.29 1.36 18.64
C ALA A 26 14.45 1.25 19.92
N GLN A 27 14.51 2.30 20.72
CA GLN A 27 13.76 2.39 21.95
C GLN A 27 12.34 2.59 21.44
N ALA A 28 11.50 1.56 21.52
CA ALA A 28 10.09 1.71 21.23
C ALA A 28 9.60 2.90 22.07
N ASP A 29 9.35 4.02 21.41
CA ASP A 29 9.03 5.27 22.10
C ASP A 29 7.91 4.99 23.09
N LYS A 30 8.17 5.27 24.38
CA LYS A 30 7.15 5.10 25.41
C LYS A 30 5.92 5.89 24.96
N PRO A 31 4.71 5.29 24.97
CA PRO A 31 3.52 5.97 24.48
C PRO A 31 3.37 7.33 25.18
N PRO A 32 3.11 8.41 24.43
CA PRO A 32 2.92 9.72 25.02
C PRO A 32 1.68 9.72 25.93
N LYS A 33 1.62 10.67 26.86
CA LYS A 33 0.49 10.83 27.78
C LYS A 33 -0.83 10.85 27.00
N GLY A 34 -1.78 10.00 27.39
CA GLY A 34 -3.05 9.81 26.71
C GLY A 34 -3.06 8.73 25.63
N PHE A 35 -1.94 8.07 25.34
CA PHE A 35 -1.82 6.92 24.42
C PHE A 35 -1.41 5.62 25.11
N GLU A 36 -1.56 5.54 26.43
CA GLU A 36 -1.27 4.33 27.23
C GLU A 36 -2.10 3.13 26.75
N LYS A 37 -3.32 3.39 26.28
CA LYS A 37 -4.17 2.45 25.55
C LYS A 37 -4.47 3.00 24.16
N ILE A 38 -4.04 2.26 23.13
CA ILE A 38 -4.32 2.56 21.73
C ILE A 38 -5.49 1.72 21.22
N ASP A 39 -6.27 2.28 20.30
CA ASP A 39 -7.37 1.58 19.63
C ASP A 39 -6.87 0.72 18.47
N ARG A 40 -5.78 1.15 17.82
CA ARG A 40 -5.20 0.44 16.68
C ARG A 40 -3.72 0.73 16.50
N GLU A 41 -2.94 -0.31 16.21
CA GLU A 41 -1.60 -0.22 15.66
C GLU A 41 -1.64 -0.49 14.15
N ILE A 42 -0.93 0.34 13.39
CA ILE A 42 -0.76 0.22 11.94
C ILE A 42 0.75 0.22 11.67
N VAL A 43 1.23 -0.80 10.98
CA VAL A 43 2.64 -0.89 10.57
C VAL A 43 2.70 -0.83 9.05
N ILE A 44 3.30 0.24 8.54
CA ILE A 44 3.53 0.45 7.11
C ILE A 44 5.03 0.29 6.85
N SER A 45 5.37 -0.43 5.80
CA SER A 45 6.75 -0.64 5.37
C SER A 45 6.92 -0.19 3.92
N THR A 46 8.12 0.27 3.59
CA THR A 46 8.50 0.47 2.19
C THR A 46 8.66 -0.88 1.50
N LEU A 47 8.32 -0.94 0.22
CA LEU A 47 8.64 -2.07 -0.64
C LEU A 47 9.96 -1.75 -1.35
N GLU A 48 11.02 -2.48 -0.99
CA GLU A 48 12.39 -2.25 -1.47
C GLU A 48 12.45 -2.07 -2.99
N ALA A 49 13.06 -0.96 -3.44
CA ALA A 49 13.25 -0.59 -4.84
C ALA A 49 11.95 -0.47 -5.66
N LYS A 50 10.78 -0.32 -5.01
CA LYS A 50 9.48 -0.16 -5.69
C LYS A 50 8.87 1.23 -5.53
N MET A 51 9.45 2.12 -4.71
CA MET A 51 8.90 3.44 -4.39
C MET A 51 7.42 3.37 -3.99
N LYS A 52 7.08 2.39 -3.15
CA LYS A 52 5.71 2.10 -2.73
C LYS A 52 5.67 1.71 -1.26
N TYR A 53 4.55 2.01 -0.62
CA TYR A 53 4.19 1.39 0.65
C TYR A 53 3.60 0.00 0.43
N ASN A 54 3.82 -0.92 1.36
CA ASN A 54 3.16 -2.23 1.37
C ASN A 54 1.65 -2.13 1.60
N ILE A 55 1.20 -1.09 2.30
CA ILE A 55 -0.20 -0.78 2.56
C ILE A 55 -0.57 0.44 1.72
N GLY A 56 -1.49 0.26 0.77
CA GLY A 56 -2.07 1.36 -0.02
C GLY A 56 -3.30 2.02 0.63
N SER A 57 -3.94 1.34 1.58
CA SER A 57 -5.02 1.92 2.39
C SER A 57 -5.28 1.18 3.70
N PHE A 58 -5.81 1.91 4.69
CA PHE A 58 -6.30 1.36 5.96
C PHE A 58 -7.47 2.19 6.51
N SER A 59 -8.21 1.65 7.49
CA SER A 59 -9.40 2.31 8.06
C SER A 59 -9.32 2.43 9.58
N VAL A 60 -9.88 3.51 10.13
CA VAL A 60 -9.93 3.83 11.55
C VAL A 60 -11.29 4.44 11.94
N LYS A 61 -11.68 4.31 13.20
CA LYS A 61 -12.86 5.03 13.72
C LYS A 61 -12.52 6.50 13.94
N PRO A 62 -13.51 7.41 13.86
CA PRO A 62 -13.39 8.76 14.36
C PRO A 62 -12.83 8.76 15.77
N ASN A 63 -11.92 9.68 16.05
CA ASN A 63 -11.31 9.86 17.36
C ASN A 63 -10.47 8.68 17.88
N ALA A 64 -10.26 7.62 17.10
CA ALA A 64 -9.43 6.49 17.50
C ALA A 64 -7.99 6.92 17.77
N LYS A 65 -7.39 6.41 18.85
CA LYS A 65 -5.98 6.58 19.19
C LYS A 65 -5.14 5.56 18.40
N ILE A 66 -4.34 6.07 17.48
CA ILE A 66 -3.56 5.27 16.54
C ILE A 66 -2.08 5.33 16.90
N LYS A 67 -1.42 4.18 16.89
CA LYS A 67 0.04 4.06 16.76
C LYS A 67 0.35 3.68 15.32
N LEU A 68 1.05 4.53 14.59
CA LEU A 68 1.49 4.29 13.22
C LEU A 68 3.01 4.13 13.22
N VAL A 69 3.50 2.98 12.76
CA VAL A 69 4.92 2.71 12.58
C VAL A 69 5.23 2.73 11.09
N LEU A 70 6.17 3.58 10.66
CA LEU A 70 6.76 3.52 9.34
C LEU A 70 8.12 2.80 9.44
N LYS A 71 8.27 1.68 8.73
CA LYS A 71 9.54 0.97 8.57
C LYS A 71 10.14 1.26 7.21
N ASN A 72 11.28 1.91 7.19
CA ASN A 72 12.01 2.14 5.96
C ASN A 72 12.95 0.96 5.68
N LEU A 73 12.46 0.01 4.89
CA LEU A 73 13.27 -1.11 4.43
C LEU A 73 14.12 -0.74 3.20
N ASP A 74 13.96 0.44 2.61
CA ASP A 74 14.62 0.80 1.36
C ASP A 74 16.05 1.34 1.58
N SER A 75 16.76 1.61 0.49
CA SER A 75 18.08 2.25 0.48
C SER A 75 18.02 3.78 0.42
N LEU A 76 16.83 4.36 0.24
CA LEU A 76 16.61 5.80 0.22
C LEU A 76 15.81 6.26 1.44
N PRO A 77 15.94 7.52 1.87
CA PRO A 77 15.09 8.09 2.91
C PRO A 77 13.63 8.17 2.46
N HIS A 78 12.71 7.93 3.39
CA HIS A 78 11.28 8.03 3.15
C HIS A 78 10.56 8.63 4.35
N ASN A 79 9.51 9.40 4.11
CA ASN A 79 8.60 9.85 5.15
C ASN A 79 7.16 9.49 4.79
N LEU A 80 6.28 9.51 5.78
CA LEU A 80 4.85 9.40 5.61
C LEU A 80 4.18 10.61 6.26
N ILE A 81 3.64 11.49 5.41
CA ILE A 81 2.83 12.64 5.83
C ILE A 81 1.37 12.29 5.62
N LEU A 82 0.58 12.25 6.70
CA LEU A 82 -0.86 12.10 6.63
C LEU A 82 -1.53 13.46 6.45
N CYS A 83 -2.40 13.58 5.46
CA CYS A 83 -3.01 14.85 5.09
C CYS A 83 -4.53 14.88 5.31
N THR A 84 -5.07 16.08 5.52
CA THR A 84 -6.52 16.33 5.41
C THR A 84 -7.01 16.10 3.96
N PRO A 85 -8.31 15.81 3.76
CA PRO A 85 -8.87 15.66 2.42
C PRO A 85 -8.79 16.99 1.66
N GLY A 86 -8.34 16.97 0.40
CA GLY A 86 -8.33 18.17 -0.45
C GLY A 86 -9.66 18.39 -1.17
N LYS A 87 -9.65 19.26 -2.19
CA LYS A 87 -10.85 19.58 -3.01
C LYS A 87 -11.53 18.33 -3.59
N LYS A 88 -10.75 17.31 -3.96
CA LYS A 88 -11.26 16.01 -4.47
C LYS A 88 -11.62 15.01 -3.36
N LYS A 89 -11.91 15.48 -2.14
CA LYS A 89 -12.33 14.67 -0.98
C LYS A 89 -11.37 13.49 -0.70
N GLY A 90 -10.07 13.70 -0.85
CA GLY A 90 -9.01 12.72 -0.60
C GLY A 90 -8.50 11.97 -1.84
N GLY A 91 -9.15 12.13 -3.01
CA GLY A 91 -8.67 11.59 -4.28
C GLY A 91 -7.54 12.41 -4.93
N ASP A 92 -7.03 13.43 -4.24
CA ASP A 92 -5.98 14.34 -4.71
C ASP A 92 -4.57 13.89 -4.32
N LYS A 93 -4.41 12.77 -3.60
CA LYS A 93 -3.11 12.24 -3.16
C LYS A 93 -2.21 13.31 -2.51
N GLY A 94 -2.80 14.19 -1.70
CA GLY A 94 -2.05 15.25 -1.00
C GLY A 94 -1.43 16.31 -1.91
N LYS A 95 -1.94 16.51 -3.14
CA LYS A 95 -1.33 17.40 -4.16
C LYS A 95 -0.93 18.78 -3.62
N GLU A 96 -1.76 19.44 -2.83
CA GLU A 96 -1.44 20.78 -2.31
C GLU A 96 -0.23 20.77 -1.36
N VAL A 97 -0.05 19.70 -0.57
CA VAL A 97 1.14 19.53 0.28
C VAL A 97 2.36 19.29 -0.60
N ILE A 98 2.25 18.47 -1.65
CA ILE A 98 3.32 18.24 -2.62
C ILE A 98 3.72 19.54 -3.31
N ASP A 99 2.75 20.33 -3.76
CA ASP A 99 2.99 21.63 -4.38
C ASP A 99 3.75 22.58 -3.42
N ALA A 100 3.48 22.49 -2.11
CA ALA A 100 4.22 23.23 -1.09
C ALA A 100 5.65 22.69 -0.88
N VAL A 101 5.86 21.36 -0.92
CA VAL A 101 7.20 20.73 -0.88
C VAL A 101 8.04 21.22 -2.06
N LEU A 102 7.47 21.19 -3.27
CA LEU A 102 8.17 21.61 -4.49
C LEU A 102 8.58 23.09 -4.42
N LYS A 103 7.77 23.94 -3.77
CA LYS A 103 8.09 25.36 -3.53
C LYS A 103 9.23 25.58 -2.54
N LEU A 104 9.62 24.59 -1.74
CA LEU A 104 10.78 24.71 -0.87
C LEU A 104 12.07 24.86 -1.68
N GLY A 105 12.11 24.30 -2.90
CA GLY A 105 13.31 24.29 -3.73
C GLY A 105 14.50 23.72 -2.98
N ASP A 106 15.65 24.39 -3.06
CA ASP A 106 16.90 23.97 -2.43
C ASP A 106 16.82 23.89 -0.90
N LYS A 107 15.92 24.66 -0.27
CA LYS A 107 15.68 24.61 1.17
C LYS A 107 14.99 23.31 1.62
N GLY A 108 14.54 22.49 0.67
CA GLY A 108 13.88 21.22 0.96
C GLY A 108 14.76 20.27 1.78
N VAL A 109 16.07 20.23 1.51
CA VAL A 109 17.00 19.36 2.25
C VAL A 109 17.03 19.70 3.73
N GLU A 110 17.21 20.98 4.07
CA GLU A 110 17.24 21.48 5.45
C GLU A 110 15.90 21.30 6.18
N GLN A 111 14.81 21.24 5.43
CA GLN A 111 13.46 21.06 5.95
C GLN A 111 12.97 19.61 5.89
N ASN A 112 13.86 18.65 5.62
CA ASN A 112 13.53 17.22 5.48
C ASN A 112 12.43 16.95 4.44
N TRP A 113 12.32 17.82 3.43
CA TRP A 113 11.28 17.80 2.41
C TRP A 113 9.87 17.87 2.99
N GLU A 114 9.69 18.56 4.12
CA GLU A 114 8.41 18.77 4.76
C GLU A 114 8.06 20.26 4.82
N PRO A 115 6.91 20.69 4.27
CA PRO A 115 6.46 22.06 4.38
C PRO A 115 5.84 22.25 5.78
N LYS A 116 6.71 22.42 6.79
CA LYS A 116 6.32 22.53 8.19
C LYS A 116 5.25 23.61 8.37
N GLY A 117 4.20 23.28 9.12
CA GLY A 117 3.08 24.19 9.37
C GLY A 117 2.03 24.26 8.26
N HIS A 118 2.17 23.50 7.16
CA HIS A 118 1.14 23.46 6.13
C HIS A 118 -0.20 22.95 6.71
N PRO A 119 -1.33 23.66 6.52
CA PRO A 119 -2.59 23.41 7.24
C PRO A 119 -3.24 22.05 6.91
N ARG A 120 -2.79 21.42 5.82
CA ARG A 120 -3.24 20.07 5.45
C ARG A 120 -2.45 18.94 6.09
N ILE A 121 -1.31 19.20 6.73
CA ILE A 121 -0.55 18.16 7.42
C ILE A 121 -1.23 17.87 8.75
N LEU A 122 -1.66 16.62 8.95
CA LEU A 122 -2.20 16.15 10.22
C LEU A 122 -1.08 15.65 11.13
N VAL A 123 -0.24 14.76 10.59
CA VAL A 123 0.95 14.22 11.25
C VAL A 123 2.00 13.85 10.21
N SER A 124 3.25 13.79 10.66
CA SER A 124 4.40 13.38 9.86
C SER A 124 5.27 12.40 10.65
N SER A 125 5.87 11.43 9.96
CA SER A 125 6.89 10.56 10.54
C SER A 125 8.24 11.24 10.74
N GLY A 126 8.46 12.42 10.15
CA GLY A 126 9.81 12.87 9.83
C GLY A 126 10.39 12.07 8.66
N MET A 127 11.55 12.51 8.15
CA MET A 127 12.32 11.75 7.16
C MET A 127 13.03 10.57 7.83
N VAL A 128 12.55 9.36 7.57
CA VAL A 128 13.08 8.11 8.12
C VAL A 128 14.23 7.63 7.24
N GLN A 129 15.41 7.45 7.84
CA GLN A 129 16.60 7.04 7.10
C GLN A 129 16.53 5.57 6.66
N PRO A 130 17.36 5.15 5.70
CA PRO A 130 17.44 3.75 5.27
C PRO A 130 17.59 2.79 6.45
N LYS A 131 16.80 1.72 6.45
CA LYS A 131 16.81 0.66 7.47
C LYS A 131 16.38 1.10 8.88
N GLU A 132 15.82 2.30 9.02
CA GLU A 132 15.26 2.79 10.28
C GLU A 132 13.72 2.69 10.32
N GLU A 133 13.14 2.98 11.49
CA GLU A 133 11.70 3.12 11.66
C GLU A 133 11.33 4.36 12.49
N SER A 134 10.13 4.88 12.26
CA SER A 134 9.55 5.99 13.02
C SER A 134 8.18 5.60 13.55
N THR A 135 7.89 5.99 14.79
CA THR A 135 6.58 5.76 15.44
C THR A 135 5.87 7.08 15.66
N ILE A 136 4.62 7.17 15.19
CA ILE A 136 3.74 8.32 15.36
C ILE A 136 2.52 7.90 16.18
N PHE A 137 2.19 8.67 17.20
CA PHE A 137 0.93 8.54 17.94
C PHE A 137 0.00 9.69 17.58
N PHE A 138 -1.22 9.39 17.14
CA PHE A 138 -2.19 10.42 16.78
C PHE A 138 -3.63 10.00 17.00
N LYS A 139 -4.49 10.99 17.22
CA LYS A 139 -5.93 10.78 17.27
C LYS A 139 -6.49 10.94 15.86
N ALA A 140 -7.16 9.92 15.35
CA ALA A 140 -7.82 9.99 14.06
C ALA A 140 -8.83 11.16 14.05
N PRO A 141 -8.95 11.89 12.93
CA PRO A 141 -9.93 12.97 12.79
C PRO A 141 -11.34 12.53 13.19
N ASN A 142 -12.15 13.47 13.70
CA ASN A 142 -13.54 13.16 14.06
C ASN A 142 -14.47 13.07 12.82
N LYS A 143 -14.05 13.69 11.71
CA LYS A 143 -14.82 13.80 10.48
C LYS A 143 -14.54 12.58 9.62
N GLU A 144 -15.61 11.97 9.13
CA GLU A 144 -15.49 10.84 8.20
C GLU A 144 -14.93 11.31 6.86
N GLY A 145 -14.15 10.45 6.21
CA GLY A 145 -13.58 10.78 4.91
C GLY A 145 -12.30 10.02 4.56
N SER A 146 -11.75 10.38 3.41
CA SER A 146 -10.50 9.84 2.87
C SER A 146 -9.35 10.81 3.14
N TYR A 147 -8.37 10.36 3.92
CA TYR A 147 -7.21 11.13 4.37
C TYR A 147 -5.97 10.56 3.69
N PRO A 148 -5.47 11.18 2.61
CA PRO A 148 -4.33 10.64 1.88
C PRO A 148 -3.07 10.72 2.74
N TYR A 149 -2.19 9.74 2.62
CA TYR A 149 -0.81 9.85 3.09
C TYR A 149 0.17 9.72 1.94
N ILE A 150 1.29 10.43 2.04
CA ILE A 150 2.25 10.59 0.95
C ILE A 150 3.69 10.52 1.47
N CYS A 151 4.60 10.05 0.63
CA CYS A 151 6.02 10.34 0.75
C CYS A 151 6.34 11.62 -0.01
N THR A 152 7.03 12.56 0.63
CA THR A 152 7.44 13.84 0.03
C THR A 152 8.92 13.90 -0.32
N PHE A 153 9.67 12.82 -0.11
CA PHE A 153 10.99 12.68 -0.71
C PHE A 153 10.90 12.95 -2.23
N PRO A 154 11.82 13.75 -2.82
CA PRO A 154 11.71 14.21 -4.20
C PRO A 154 11.40 13.09 -5.20
N GLY A 155 10.34 13.29 -6.01
CA GLY A 155 9.90 12.34 -7.04
C GLY A 155 9.09 11.14 -6.54
N HIS A 156 9.10 10.80 -5.25
CA HIS A 156 8.47 9.56 -4.76
C HIS A 156 6.93 9.64 -4.68
N TYR A 157 6.38 10.83 -4.45
CA TYR A 157 4.94 11.02 -4.19
C TYR A 157 4.01 10.46 -5.29
N GLN A 158 4.47 10.37 -6.54
CA GLN A 158 3.68 9.88 -7.67
C GLN A 158 3.24 8.42 -7.46
N LEU A 159 4.14 7.60 -6.91
CA LEU A 159 3.95 6.17 -6.69
C LEU A 159 3.77 5.82 -5.21
N MET A 160 4.36 6.62 -4.32
CA MET A 160 4.46 6.33 -2.90
C MET A 160 3.42 7.11 -2.09
N ASN A 161 2.18 6.70 -2.23
CA ASN A 161 1.02 7.28 -1.56
C ASN A 161 0.00 6.19 -1.17
N GLY A 162 -0.91 6.54 -0.28
CA GLY A 162 -2.05 5.71 0.07
C GLY A 162 -3.12 6.52 0.80
N VAL A 163 -4.10 5.84 1.41
CA VAL A 163 -5.24 6.51 2.06
C VAL A 163 -5.65 5.88 3.39
N MET A 164 -5.77 6.71 4.44
CA MET A 164 -6.48 6.39 5.66
C MET A 164 -7.97 6.75 5.50
N ARG A 165 -8.87 5.84 5.86
CA ARG A 165 -10.32 6.09 5.86
C ARG A 165 -10.84 6.24 7.29
N VAL A 166 -11.55 7.32 7.57
CA VAL A 166 -12.21 7.55 8.85
C VAL A 166 -13.71 7.28 8.70
N SER A 167 -14.31 6.38 9.51
CA SER A 167 -15.76 6.11 9.51
C SER A 167 -16.34 5.67 10.87
N LYS A 168 -17.50 6.23 11.25
CA LYS A 168 -18.31 5.99 12.46
C LYS A 168 -18.96 4.61 12.46
N SER A 169 -19.08 3.99 11.30
CA SER A 169 -19.31 2.54 11.12
C SER A 169 -18.09 1.79 11.64
N GLY A 170 -17.77 2.01 12.91
CA GLY A 170 -16.67 1.46 13.65
C GLY A 170 -16.93 0.01 13.99
N ASN A 171 -17.19 -0.78 12.98
CA ASN A 171 -16.69 -2.12 12.95
C ASN A 171 -15.41 -2.08 12.09
N PRO A 172 -14.50 -3.04 12.22
CA PRO A 172 -13.60 -3.43 11.14
C PRO A 172 -14.34 -3.84 9.83
N THR A 173 -15.60 -3.42 9.64
CA THR A 173 -16.57 -3.90 8.66
C THR A 173 -17.42 -2.76 8.03
N GLU A 174 -16.82 -1.70 7.46
CA GLU A 174 -16.93 -1.74 6.00
C GLU A 174 -15.96 -2.84 5.68
N LYS A 175 -16.49 -4.03 5.40
CA LYS A 175 -15.65 -5.17 5.06
C LYS A 175 -14.75 -4.60 3.98
N LEU A 176 -13.44 -4.44 4.26
CA LEU A 176 -12.49 -4.24 3.18
C LEU A 176 -12.93 -5.26 2.15
N PRO A 177 -13.23 -4.84 0.91
CA PRO A 177 -13.76 -5.79 -0.02
C PRO A 177 -12.81 -6.97 0.02
N VAL A 178 -13.41 -8.15 0.19
CA VAL A 178 -12.66 -9.40 0.45
C VAL A 178 -11.54 -9.55 -0.60
N ILE A 179 -11.77 -8.97 -1.78
CA ILE A 179 -10.83 -8.76 -2.87
C ILE A 179 -10.40 -7.27 -2.91
N ARG A 180 -9.11 -7.00 -2.71
CA ARG A 180 -8.45 -5.67 -2.76
C ARG A 180 -7.65 -5.49 -4.05
N ASP A 181 -7.33 -4.23 -4.36
CA ASP A 181 -6.56 -3.85 -5.55
C ASP A 181 -7.12 -4.49 -6.84
N LEU A 182 -8.46 -4.56 -6.91
CA LEU A 182 -9.20 -5.24 -7.96
C LEU A 182 -9.13 -4.42 -9.26
N LEU A 183 -8.56 -5.02 -10.30
CA LEU A 183 -8.51 -4.49 -11.66
C LEU A 183 -9.45 -5.31 -12.53
N SER A 184 -10.15 -4.63 -13.44
CA SER A 184 -10.92 -5.27 -14.51
C SER A 184 -10.25 -5.00 -15.85
N TYR A 185 -10.15 -6.04 -16.67
CA TYR A 185 -9.53 -6.02 -18.00
C TYR A 185 -10.59 -6.40 -19.02
N THR A 186 -10.92 -5.47 -19.92
CA THR A 186 -11.94 -5.69 -20.95
C THR A 186 -11.29 -6.19 -22.23
N HIS A 187 -11.79 -7.29 -22.78
CA HIS A 187 -11.37 -7.88 -24.05
C HIS A 187 -12.55 -7.85 -25.02
N LEU A 188 -12.36 -7.33 -26.24
CA LEU A 188 -13.44 -7.28 -27.24
C LEU A 188 -13.37 -8.51 -28.15
N GLY A 189 -14.54 -9.03 -28.53
CA GLY A 189 -14.68 -10.14 -29.46
C GLY A 189 -15.70 -11.18 -29.00
N SER A 190 -15.85 -12.22 -29.81
CA SER A 190 -16.68 -13.39 -29.49
C SER A 190 -15.76 -14.57 -29.17
N PHE A 191 -16.02 -15.24 -28.04
CA PHE A 191 -15.16 -16.30 -27.52
C PHE A 191 -15.93 -17.61 -27.46
N LYS A 192 -15.38 -18.68 -28.07
CA LYS A 192 -15.99 -20.02 -27.98
C LYS A 192 -15.53 -20.76 -26.72
N THR A 193 -14.29 -20.52 -26.31
CA THR A 193 -13.66 -21.14 -25.14
C THR A 193 -12.90 -20.11 -24.31
N LEU A 194 -12.59 -20.44 -23.05
CA LEU A 194 -11.72 -19.60 -22.22
C LEU A 194 -10.30 -19.48 -22.78
N ALA A 195 -9.83 -20.47 -23.54
CA ALA A 195 -8.54 -20.40 -24.22
C ALA A 195 -8.53 -19.31 -25.30
N ASP A 196 -9.66 -19.04 -25.95
CA ASP A 196 -9.78 -17.96 -26.93
C ASP A 196 -9.67 -16.59 -26.24
N LEU A 197 -10.37 -16.42 -25.11
CA LEU A 197 -10.29 -15.20 -24.31
C LEU A 197 -8.85 -14.94 -23.84
N ARG A 198 -8.18 -15.95 -23.28
CA ARG A 198 -6.81 -15.83 -22.73
C ARG A 198 -5.74 -15.49 -23.77
N LYS A 199 -6.00 -15.70 -25.06
CA LYS A 199 -5.09 -15.32 -26.14
C LYS A 199 -5.20 -13.84 -26.53
N THR A 200 -6.26 -13.16 -26.09
CA THR A 200 -6.49 -11.76 -26.46
C THR A 200 -5.80 -10.78 -25.52
N LYS A 201 -5.59 -9.56 -26.02
CA LYS A 201 -5.09 -8.44 -25.22
C LYS A 201 -6.25 -7.58 -24.73
N ALA A 202 -6.17 -7.13 -23.49
CA ALA A 202 -7.15 -6.20 -22.94
C ALA A 202 -7.07 -4.86 -23.68
N VAL A 203 -8.23 -4.29 -24.00
CA VAL A 203 -8.36 -2.97 -24.63
C VAL A 203 -8.66 -1.85 -23.62
N ASN A 204 -9.07 -2.22 -22.40
CA ASN A 204 -9.29 -1.29 -21.30
C ASN A 204 -8.93 -1.94 -19.96
N VAL A 205 -8.47 -1.12 -19.01
CA VAL A 205 -8.17 -1.53 -17.65
C VAL A 205 -8.75 -0.51 -16.68
N GLU A 206 -9.58 -0.96 -15.74
CA GLU A 206 -10.20 -0.10 -14.73
C GLU A 206 -9.95 -0.59 -13.31
N GLU A 207 -9.91 0.34 -12.37
CA GLU A 207 -9.81 0.04 -10.94
C GLU A 207 -11.22 -0.07 -10.33
N GLU A 208 -11.56 -1.26 -9.84
CA GLU A 208 -12.83 -1.52 -9.14
C GLU A 208 -12.72 -1.09 -7.67
N LYS A 209 -12.83 0.22 -7.43
CA LYS A 209 -12.55 0.88 -6.14
C LYS A 209 -13.36 0.38 -4.93
N LYS A 210 -14.47 -0.32 -5.18
CA LYS A 210 -15.30 -0.94 -4.14
C LYS A 210 -14.93 -2.40 -3.88
N GLY A 211 -13.98 -2.97 -4.62
CA GLY A 211 -13.63 -4.39 -4.66
C GLY A 211 -14.83 -5.31 -4.89
N VAL A 212 -15.78 -4.81 -5.68
CA VAL A 212 -16.94 -5.55 -6.17
C VAL A 212 -16.66 -5.89 -7.61
N ILE A 213 -16.78 -7.17 -7.95
CA ILE A 213 -16.78 -7.63 -9.34
C ILE A 213 -18.04 -7.06 -10.01
N SER A 214 -17.84 -6.20 -11.01
CA SER A 214 -18.90 -5.42 -11.64
C SER A 214 -18.72 -5.39 -13.15
N LEU A 215 -19.83 -5.48 -13.88
CA LEU A 215 -19.88 -5.29 -15.33
C LEU A 215 -20.12 -3.83 -15.73
N GLN A 216 -20.19 -2.90 -14.77
CA GLN A 216 -20.51 -1.49 -15.02
C GLN A 216 -19.56 -0.84 -16.03
N HIS A 217 -18.30 -1.27 -16.06
CA HIS A 217 -17.25 -0.75 -16.95
C HIS A 217 -16.94 -1.70 -18.13
N ALA A 218 -17.68 -2.80 -18.26
CA ALA A 218 -17.42 -3.79 -19.30
C ALA A 218 -17.76 -3.29 -20.71
N ALA A 219 -18.73 -2.37 -20.82
CA ALA A 219 -19.16 -1.79 -22.09
C ALA A 219 -18.44 -0.46 -22.38
N LEU A 220 -17.51 -0.46 -23.34
CA LEU A 220 -16.72 0.72 -23.73
C LEU A 220 -17.52 1.77 -24.51
N LYS A 221 -18.69 1.40 -25.03
CA LYS A 221 -19.68 2.32 -25.62
C LYS A 221 -20.99 2.13 -24.89
N LYS A 222 -21.68 3.24 -24.59
CA LYS A 222 -22.85 3.30 -23.69
C LYS A 222 -23.97 2.30 -23.98
N ASN A 223 -24.03 1.69 -25.17
CA ASN A 223 -25.07 0.77 -25.62
C ASN A 223 -24.54 -0.51 -26.32
N ALA A 224 -23.23 -0.81 -26.27
CA ALA A 224 -22.67 -2.04 -26.86
C ALA A 224 -22.30 -3.01 -25.73
N ARG A 225 -23.26 -3.84 -25.31
CA ARG A 225 -23.11 -4.84 -24.24
C ARG A 225 -22.90 -6.26 -24.78
N ASP A 226 -22.60 -6.39 -26.07
CA ASP A 226 -22.39 -7.68 -26.71
C ASP A 226 -20.94 -7.79 -27.18
N ASN A 227 -20.44 -9.04 -27.30
CA ASN A 227 -19.11 -9.37 -27.80
C ASN A 227 -17.95 -8.79 -26.97
N TYR A 228 -17.94 -9.11 -25.68
CA TYR A 228 -16.77 -8.87 -24.83
C TYR A 228 -16.53 -10.04 -23.87
N GLY A 229 -15.32 -10.09 -23.35
CA GLY A 229 -14.93 -10.90 -22.20
C GLY A 229 -14.26 -9.97 -21.18
N ILE A 230 -14.32 -10.34 -19.92
CA ILE A 230 -13.72 -9.54 -18.86
C ILE A 230 -12.93 -10.44 -17.92
N VAL A 231 -11.75 -9.97 -17.54
CA VAL A 231 -10.89 -10.64 -16.57
C VAL A 231 -10.78 -9.72 -15.36
N TRP A 232 -10.99 -10.27 -14.16
CA TRP A 232 -10.75 -9.54 -12.93
C TRP A 232 -9.56 -10.13 -12.20
N GLU A 233 -8.63 -9.28 -11.78
CA GLU A 233 -7.47 -9.66 -10.99
C GLU A 233 -7.40 -8.80 -9.74
N GLY A 234 -7.11 -9.42 -8.59
CA GLY A 234 -7.01 -8.71 -7.33
C GLY A 234 -6.51 -9.62 -6.22
N TRP A 235 -6.33 -9.04 -5.04
CA TRP A 235 -5.77 -9.70 -3.87
C TRP A 235 -6.88 -10.12 -2.90
N LEU A 236 -6.95 -11.40 -2.58
CA LEU A 236 -7.86 -11.92 -1.56
C LEU A 236 -7.22 -11.82 -0.18
N ASP A 237 -7.88 -11.15 0.75
CA ASP A 237 -7.51 -11.22 2.17
C ASP A 237 -8.14 -12.41 2.84
N VAL A 238 -7.31 -13.37 3.22
CA VAL A 238 -7.70 -14.56 3.95
C VAL A 238 -7.67 -14.23 5.45
N PRO A 239 -8.83 -14.18 6.15
CA PRO A 239 -8.87 -13.72 7.53
C PRO A 239 -8.26 -14.69 8.54
N ARG A 240 -8.22 -15.99 8.20
CA ARG A 240 -7.67 -17.06 9.04
C ARG A 240 -7.29 -18.26 8.20
N ASP A 241 -6.44 -19.11 8.73
CA ASP A 241 -6.19 -20.42 8.11
C ASP A 241 -7.49 -21.22 7.98
N GLY A 242 -7.65 -21.93 6.87
CA GLY A 242 -8.79 -22.82 6.71
C GLY A 242 -9.06 -23.25 5.28
N LYS A 243 -10.11 -24.07 5.13
CA LYS A 243 -10.69 -24.43 3.83
C LYS A 243 -11.73 -23.37 3.47
N TYR A 244 -11.58 -22.78 2.30
CA TYR A 244 -12.49 -21.80 1.73
C TYR A 244 -13.24 -22.42 0.56
N THR A 245 -14.52 -22.06 0.41
CA THR A 245 -15.37 -22.49 -0.71
C THR A 245 -15.77 -21.26 -1.50
N PHE A 246 -15.57 -21.32 -2.80
CA PHE A 246 -15.94 -20.30 -3.76
C PHE A 246 -17.12 -20.81 -4.57
N THR A 247 -18.04 -19.92 -4.88
CA THR A 247 -19.23 -20.20 -5.66
C THR A 247 -19.23 -19.24 -6.85
N TYR A 248 -19.42 -19.77 -8.04
CA TYR A 248 -19.44 -18.99 -9.27
C TYR A 248 -20.64 -19.40 -10.11
N ASP A 249 -21.44 -18.41 -10.50
CA ASP A 249 -22.62 -18.60 -11.33
C ASP A 249 -22.54 -17.64 -12.50
N THR A 250 -22.79 -18.17 -13.69
CA THR A 250 -22.69 -17.45 -14.96
C THR A 250 -23.50 -18.20 -16.00
N ASP A 251 -24.12 -17.45 -16.89
CA ASP A 251 -24.69 -17.94 -18.14
C ASP A 251 -23.66 -18.03 -19.28
N ASP A 252 -22.49 -17.39 -19.11
CA ASP A 252 -21.36 -17.45 -20.02
C ASP A 252 -20.34 -18.54 -19.63
N GLY A 253 -19.25 -18.62 -20.41
CA GLY A 253 -18.05 -19.35 -20.01
C GLY A 253 -17.23 -18.56 -18.99
N GLY A 254 -16.60 -19.24 -18.02
CA GLY A 254 -15.83 -18.55 -16.99
C GLY A 254 -14.97 -19.47 -16.13
N SER A 255 -13.98 -18.89 -15.45
CA SER A 255 -13.11 -19.60 -14.51
C SER A 255 -12.79 -18.76 -13.28
N VAL A 256 -12.60 -19.43 -12.15
CA VAL A 256 -12.09 -18.81 -10.91
C VAL A 256 -10.76 -19.46 -10.54
N ALA A 257 -9.71 -18.64 -10.42
CA ALA A 257 -8.40 -19.05 -9.94
C ALA A 257 -8.04 -18.31 -8.65
N ILE A 258 -7.42 -19.02 -7.70
CA ILE A 258 -6.95 -18.47 -6.42
C ILE A 258 -5.48 -18.87 -6.25
N GLY A 259 -4.59 -17.90 -6.04
CA GLY A 259 -3.15 -18.15 -5.91
C GLY A 259 -2.54 -18.86 -7.14
N GLY A 260 -3.02 -18.52 -8.34
CA GLY A 260 -2.59 -19.14 -9.60
C GLY A 260 -3.19 -20.53 -9.90
N LYS A 261 -4.00 -21.11 -8.99
CA LYS A 261 -4.66 -22.39 -9.21
C LYS A 261 -6.12 -22.22 -9.60
N GLU A 262 -6.52 -22.75 -10.75
CA GLU A 262 -7.93 -22.85 -11.13
C GLU A 262 -8.67 -23.82 -10.21
N ILE A 263 -9.77 -23.34 -9.62
CA ILE A 263 -10.63 -24.12 -8.73
C ILE A 263 -12.05 -24.29 -9.28
N ILE A 264 -12.43 -23.51 -10.29
CA ILE A 264 -13.68 -23.61 -11.04
C ILE A 264 -13.37 -23.27 -12.49
N THR A 265 -13.82 -24.11 -13.43
CA THR A 265 -13.69 -23.87 -14.87
C THR A 265 -14.96 -24.33 -15.58
N ARG A 266 -15.56 -23.44 -16.38
CA ARG A 266 -16.74 -23.69 -17.20
C ARG A 266 -16.48 -23.23 -18.62
N ASN A 267 -16.29 -24.19 -19.53
CA ASN A 267 -15.94 -23.94 -20.94
C ASN A 267 -17.16 -23.98 -21.88
N TYR A 268 -18.34 -23.60 -21.42
CA TYR A 268 -19.56 -23.57 -22.23
C TYR A 268 -20.54 -22.48 -21.77
N VAL A 269 -21.32 -21.97 -22.73
CA VAL A 269 -22.43 -21.03 -22.52
C VAL A 269 -23.72 -21.81 -22.23
N GLY A 270 -24.51 -21.38 -21.26
CA GLY A 270 -25.76 -22.06 -20.89
C GLY A 270 -26.53 -21.28 -19.82
N PRO A 271 -27.65 -21.77 -19.29
CA PRO A 271 -28.40 -21.00 -18.29
C PRO A 271 -27.62 -20.80 -17.00
N ALA A 272 -27.71 -19.59 -16.43
CA ALA A 272 -27.34 -19.28 -15.04
C ALA A 272 -28.33 -19.93 -14.05
N GLY A 273 -27.98 -19.94 -12.76
CA GLY A 273 -28.83 -20.47 -11.68
C GLY A 273 -28.42 -21.86 -11.19
N LYS A 274 -27.32 -22.43 -11.72
CA LYS A 274 -26.67 -23.64 -11.21
C LYS A 274 -25.21 -23.33 -10.88
N PRO A 275 -24.96 -22.71 -9.71
CA PRO A 275 -23.62 -22.28 -9.35
C PRO A 275 -22.63 -23.46 -9.24
N SER A 276 -21.47 -23.30 -9.86
CA SER A 276 -20.32 -24.18 -9.66
C SER A 276 -19.62 -23.86 -8.35
N LYS A 277 -19.07 -24.87 -7.68
CA LYS A 277 -18.37 -24.71 -6.39
C LYS A 277 -16.95 -25.27 -6.50
N GLY A 278 -15.99 -24.52 -5.96
CA GLY A 278 -14.59 -24.93 -5.83
C GLY A 278 -14.11 -24.71 -4.40
N SER A 279 -13.18 -25.52 -3.90
CA SER A 279 -12.61 -25.33 -2.57
C SER A 279 -11.09 -25.40 -2.58
N ILE A 280 -10.45 -24.59 -1.72
CA ILE A 280 -9.00 -24.56 -1.55
C ILE A 280 -8.64 -24.28 -0.08
N LYS A 281 -7.52 -24.85 0.40
CA LYS A 281 -6.95 -24.52 1.71
C LYS A 281 -6.09 -23.27 1.58
N LEU A 282 -6.37 -22.27 2.40
CA LEU A 282 -5.65 -21.00 2.40
C LEU A 282 -5.07 -20.71 3.79
N LYS A 283 -3.94 -19.99 3.80
CA LYS A 283 -3.30 -19.44 5.00
C LYS A 283 -3.77 -18.01 5.20
N LYS A 284 -3.88 -17.59 6.46
CA LYS A 284 -4.17 -16.20 6.82
C LYS A 284 -3.15 -15.29 6.14
N GLY A 285 -3.63 -14.25 5.48
CA GLY A 285 -2.78 -13.35 4.71
C GLY A 285 -3.36 -13.08 3.33
N ARG A 286 -2.51 -12.53 2.46
CA ARG A 286 -2.88 -12.11 1.11
C ARG A 286 -2.56 -13.22 0.11
N VAL A 287 -3.50 -13.56 -0.78
CA VAL A 287 -3.37 -14.55 -1.87
C VAL A 287 -3.88 -14.01 -3.18
#